data_AF-A0A920ELR5-F1
#
_entry.id   AF-A0A920ELR5-F1
#
_cell.length_a   1.000
_cell.length_b   1.000
_cell.length_c   1.000
_cell.angle_alpha   90.00
_cell.angle_beta   90.00
_cell.angle_gamma   90.00
#
_symmetry.space_group_name_H-M   'P 1'
#
loop_
_entity.id
_entity.type
_entity.pdbx_description
1 polymer ?
#
loop_
_entity_poly.entity_id
_entity_poly.type
_entity_poly.pdbx_seq_one_letter_code
_entity_poly.pdbx_strand_id
1 'polypeptide(L)'
;MTYIHNISPIMLEVFGIKLYWYGFMYAISFVIIDYLIVSASKNKNIDLEPTAAEKLTIVILLFAIIGGRLGYVIFYDLSYFSSNIQKIFYLWEGGMSFHGGLIGAVIGSVYFSRKYQTIF
;
A
#
# COMPACT_ATOMS: atom_id res chain seq x y z
N MET A 1 0.65 1.28 38.49
CA MET A 1 1.49 0.32 37.74
C MET A 1 1.03 0.31 36.30
N THR A 2 1.89 0.65 35.34
CA THR A 2 1.59 0.55 33.91
C THR A 2 1.68 -0.91 33.47
N TYR A 3 0.57 -1.47 33.00
CA TYR A 3 0.54 -2.81 32.42
C TYR A 3 1.16 -2.73 31.02
N ILE A 4 2.29 -3.40 30.81
CA ILE A 4 2.94 -3.49 29.49
C ILE A 4 2.60 -4.86 28.91
N HIS A 5 1.80 -4.89 27.86
CA HIS A 5 1.48 -6.14 27.15
C HIS A 5 2.70 -6.64 26.38
N ASN A 6 2.97 -7.95 26.43
CA ASN A 6 4.07 -8.60 25.73
C ASN A 6 3.56 -9.42 24.54
N ILE A 7 2.90 -8.77 23.59
CA ILE A 7 2.36 -9.44 22.40
C ILE A 7 3.49 -9.59 21.37
N SER A 8 3.71 -10.81 20.87
CA SER A 8 4.65 -11.06 19.78
C SER A 8 4.22 -10.28 18.53
N PRO A 9 5.11 -9.52 17.87
CA PRO A 9 4.79 -8.85 16.61
C PRO A 9 4.63 -9.83 15.45
N ILE A 10 5.19 -11.03 15.57
CA ILE A 10 5.10 -12.12 14.59
C ILE A 10 3.81 -12.90 14.88
N MET A 11 2.94 -12.97 13.86
CA MET A 11 1.69 -13.74 13.89
C MET A 11 1.94 -15.21 13.58
N LEU A 12 2.72 -15.48 12.54
CA LEU A 12 3.02 -16.82 12.05
C LEU A 12 4.42 -16.83 11.43
N GLU A 13 5.13 -17.94 11.54
CA GLU A 13 6.38 -18.20 10.83
C GLU A 13 6.22 -19.46 9.98
N VAL A 14 6.46 -19.35 8.67
CA VAL A 14 6.31 -20.46 7.72
C VAL A 14 7.59 -20.56 6.90
N PHE A 15 8.30 -21.69 7.00
CA PHE A 15 9.58 -21.94 6.30
C PHE A 15 10.63 -20.81 6.47
N GLY A 16 10.69 -20.18 7.66
CA GLY A 16 11.60 -19.06 7.95
C GLY A 16 11.11 -17.68 7.48
N ILE A 17 9.94 -17.60 6.84
CA ILE A 17 9.27 -16.35 6.48
C ILE A 17 8.36 -15.94 7.64
N LYS A 18 8.63 -14.75 8.20
CA LYS A 18 7.87 -14.18 9.31
C LYS A 18 6.73 -13.32 8.79
N LEU A 19 5.51 -13.69 9.14
CA LEU A 19 4.30 -12.92 8.89
C LEU A 19 3.98 -12.09 10.13
N TYR A 20 4.00 -10.77 9.99
CA TYR A 20 3.74 -9.84 11.09
C TYR A 20 2.27 -9.45 11.16
N TRP A 21 1.78 -9.20 12.38
CA TRP A 21 0.41 -8.75 12.61
C TRP A 21 0.07 -7.48 11.83
N TYR A 22 0.97 -6.49 11.79
CA TYR A 22 0.71 -5.23 11.10
C TYR A 22 0.51 -5.44 9.59
N GLY A 23 1.31 -6.30 8.96
CA GLY A 23 1.20 -6.61 7.53
C GLY A 23 -0.11 -7.34 7.21
N PHE A 24 -0.49 -8.28 8.09
CA PHE A 24 -1.76 -8.98 7.99
C PHE A 24 -2.96 -8.03 8.13
N MET A 25 -2.92 -7.11 9.10
CA MET A 25 -3.96 -6.10 9.27
C MET A 25 -4.06 -5.14 8.07
N TYR A 26 -2.94 -4.78 7.43
CA TYR A 26 -2.98 -4.01 6.19
C TYR A 26 -3.66 -4.78 5.06
N ALA A 27 -3.32 -6.06 4.88
CA ALA A 27 -3.96 -6.90 3.85
C ALA A 27 -5.47 -7.00 4.06
N ILE A 28 -5.93 -7.26 5.29
CA ILE A 28 -7.36 -7.27 5.63
C ILE A 28 -8.01 -5.93 5.30
N SER A 29 -7.36 -4.83 5.68
CA SER A 29 -7.90 -3.48 5.46
C SER A 29 -8.13 -3.21 3.96
N PHE A 30 -7.19 -3.60 3.10
CA PHE A 30 -7.34 -3.47 1.64
C PHE A 30 -8.49 -4.33 1.09
N VAL A 31 -8.64 -5.58 1.54
CA VAL A 31 -9.74 -6.46 1.12
C VAL A 31 -11.10 -5.87 1.52
N ILE A 32 -11.22 -5.37 2.75
CA ILE A 32 -12.47 -4.77 3.24
C ILE A 32 -12.80 -3.50 2.45
N ILE A 33 -11.83 -2.61 2.24
CA ILE A 33 -12.02 -1.37 1.49
C ILE A 33 -12.45 -1.67 0.05
N ASP A 34 -11.79 -2.61 -0.61
CA ASP A 34 -12.13 -3.01 -1.97
C ASP A 34 -13.57 -3.54 -2.06
N TYR A 35 -13.94 -4.45 -1.16
CA TYR A 35 -15.30 -4.97 -1.07
C TYR A 35 -16.33 -3.85 -0.87
N LEU A 36 -16.07 -2.89 0.03
CA LEU A 36 -16.97 -1.79 0.31
C LEU A 36 -17.15 -0.86 -0.90
N ILE A 37 -16.06 -0.50 -1.59
CA ILE A 37 -16.10 0.37 -2.78
C ILE A 37 -16.86 -0.32 -3.92
N VAL A 38 -16.56 -1.59 -4.19
CA VAL A 38 -17.23 -2.36 -5.25
C VAL A 38 -18.71 -2.57 -4.93
N SER A 39 -19.05 -2.86 -3.67
CA SER A 39 -20.44 -2.99 -3.22
C SER A 39 -21.21 -1.67 -3.35
N ALA A 40 -20.62 -0.55 -2.94
CA ALA A 40 -21.22 0.77 -3.09
C ALA A 40 -21.48 1.12 -4.57
N SER A 41 -20.53 0.79 -5.45
CA SER A 41 -20.67 0.97 -6.90
C SER A 41 -21.80 0.10 -7.48
N LYS A 42 -21.86 -1.19 -7.14
CA LYS A 42 -22.93 -2.11 -7.59
C LYS A 42 -24.32 -1.66 -7.14
N ASN A 43 -24.42 -1.10 -5.93
CA ASN A 43 -25.66 -0.56 -5.37
C ASN A 43 -25.99 0.86 -5.87
N LYS A 44 -25.19 1.43 -6.79
CA LYS A 44 -25.35 2.80 -7.31
C LYS A 44 -25.32 3.89 -6.23
N ASN A 45 -24.64 3.63 -5.11
CA ASN A 45 -24.42 4.62 -4.04
C ASN A 45 -23.29 5.60 -4.40
N ILE A 46 -22.44 5.25 -5.38
CA ILE A 46 -21.38 6.09 -5.93
C ILE A 46 -21.47 6.07 -7.45
N ASP A 47 -21.12 7.19 -8.09
CA ASP A 47 -21.06 7.33 -9.54
C ASP A 47 -19.71 6.83 -10.07
N LEU A 48 -19.51 5.52 -9.95
CA LEU A 48 -18.32 4.81 -10.43
C LEU A 48 -18.76 3.46 -10.96
N GLU A 49 -18.36 3.12 -12.17
CA GLU A 49 -18.62 1.81 -12.78
C GLU A 49 -18.00 0.67 -11.93
N PRO A 50 -18.70 -0.45 -11.68
CA PRO A 50 -18.18 -1.54 -10.84
C PRO A 50 -16.84 -2.09 -11.31
N THR A 51 -16.62 -2.17 -12.62
CA THR A 51 -15.36 -2.64 -13.21
C THR A 51 -14.19 -1.65 -13.04
N ALA A 52 -14.49 -0.38 -12.79
CA ALA A 52 -13.52 0.65 -12.42
C ALA A 52 -13.27 0.62 -10.91
N ALA A 53 -14.32 0.46 -10.10
CA ALA A 53 -14.23 0.28 -8.65
C ALA A 53 -13.28 -0.86 -8.25
N GLU A 54 -13.37 -2.02 -8.92
CA GLU A 54 -12.47 -3.18 -8.71
C GLU A 54 -10.98 -2.86 -8.97
N LYS A 55 -10.69 -1.80 -9.73
CA LYS A 55 -9.32 -1.40 -10.08
C LYS A 55 -8.78 -0.29 -9.19
N LEU A 56 -9.65 0.46 -8.53
CA LEU A 56 -9.27 1.65 -7.76
C LEU A 56 -8.28 1.32 -6.64
N THR A 57 -8.65 0.36 -5.79
CA THR A 57 -7.85 -0.03 -4.62
C THR A 57 -6.48 -0.55 -5.03
N ILE A 58 -6.43 -1.39 -6.08
CA ILE A 58 -5.19 -1.97 -6.61
C ILE A 58 -4.29 -0.89 -7.21
N VAL A 59 -4.84 0.05 -7.99
CA VAL A 59 -4.07 1.15 -8.57
C VAL A 59 -3.46 2.01 -7.46
N ILE A 60 -4.25 2.42 -6.47
CA ILE A 60 -3.74 3.25 -5.36
C ILE A 60 -2.67 2.49 -4.57
N LEU A 61 -2.89 1.21 -4.26
CA LEU A 61 -1.93 0.37 -3.54
C LEU A 61 -0.59 0.26 -4.30
N LEU A 62 -0.63 -0.01 -5.61
CA LEU A 62 0.58 -0.12 -6.43
C LEU A 62 1.39 1.19 -6.42
N PHE A 63 0.72 2.32 -6.64
CA PHE A 63 1.40 3.61 -6.60
C PHE A 63 1.92 3.95 -5.20
N ALA A 64 1.22 3.59 -4.12
CA ALA A 64 1.68 3.77 -2.76
C ALA A 64 2.93 2.91 -2.44
N ILE A 65 2.98 1.67 -2.92
CA ILE A 65 4.16 0.80 -2.75
C ILE A 65 5.36 1.38 -3.51
N ILE A 66 5.15 1.77 -4.78
CA ILE A 66 6.20 2.37 -5.61
C ILE A 66 6.70 3.67 -4.99
N GLY A 67 5.78 4.57 -4.64
CA GLY A 67 6.10 5.86 -4.02
C GLY A 67 6.79 5.68 -2.67
N GLY A 68 6.34 4.73 -1.85
CA GLY A 68 6.96 4.41 -0.56
C GLY A 68 8.39 3.92 -0.71
N ARG A 69 8.65 3.06 -1.70
CA ARG A 69 9.99 2.57 -1.96
C ARG A 69 10.90 3.65 -2.53
N LEU A 70 10.47 4.37 -3.55
CA LEU A 70 11.26 5.44 -4.15
C LEU A 70 11.49 6.59 -3.17
N GLY A 71 10.49 6.95 -2.37
CA GLY A 71 10.65 7.94 -1.30
C GLY A 71 11.65 7.48 -0.24
N TYR A 72 11.73 6.18 0.07
CA TYR A 72 12.76 5.67 0.97
C TYR A 72 14.16 5.86 0.37
N VAL A 73 14.33 5.42 -0.87
CA VAL A 73 15.59 5.52 -1.62
C VAL A 73 16.06 6.96 -1.73
N ILE A 74 15.18 7.89 -2.11
CA ILE A 74 15.56 9.29 -2.37
C ILE A 74 15.80 10.05 -1.07
N PHE A 75 14.94 9.89 -0.06
CA PHE A 75 15.01 10.73 1.14
C PHE A 75 15.93 10.19 2.24
N TYR A 76 16.19 8.88 2.27
CA TYR A 76 16.89 8.27 3.40
C TYR A 76 18.23 7.62 3.05
N ASP A 77 18.40 7.02 1.86
CA ASP A 77 19.61 6.23 1.58
C ASP A 77 20.08 6.24 0.11
N LEU A 78 20.03 7.42 -0.51
CA LEU A 78 20.30 7.57 -1.95
C LEU A 78 21.70 7.08 -2.35
N SER A 79 22.70 7.34 -1.49
CA SER A 79 24.09 6.91 -1.72
C SER A 79 24.21 5.39 -1.82
N TYR A 80 23.61 4.65 -0.89
CA TYR A 80 23.63 3.19 -0.90
C TYR A 80 23.00 2.60 -2.15
N PHE A 81 21.81 3.09 -2.53
CA PHE A 81 21.08 2.59 -3.69
C PHE A 81 21.71 2.99 -5.03
N SER A 82 22.44 4.11 -5.08
CA SER A 82 23.21 4.47 -6.29
C SER A 82 24.27 3.42 -6.64
N SER A 83 24.84 2.77 -5.63
CA SER A 83 25.81 1.68 -5.80
C SER A 83 25.15 0.29 -5.88
N ASN A 84 23.85 0.18 -5.58
CA ASN A 84 23.11 -1.08 -5.47
C ASN A 84 21.71 -0.99 -6.09
N ILE A 85 21.63 -0.61 -7.37
CA ILE A 85 20.36 -0.26 -8.03
C ILE A 85 19.31 -1.40 -7.97
N GLN A 86 19.76 -2.65 -8.07
CA GLN A 86 18.92 -3.85 -7.99
C GLN A 86 18.19 -3.97 -6.64
N LYS A 87 18.78 -3.44 -5.56
CA LYS A 87 18.15 -3.50 -4.23
C LYS A 87 16.93 -2.62 -4.11
N ILE A 88 16.70 -1.67 -5.03
CA ILE A 88 15.46 -0.88 -5.05
C ILE A 88 14.23 -1.80 -5.11
N PHE A 89 14.32 -2.96 -5.77
CA PHE A 89 13.22 -3.91 -5.89
C PHE A 89 13.05 -4.84 -4.68
N TYR A 90 13.98 -4.84 -3.73
CA TYR A 90 14.01 -5.82 -2.63
C TYR A 90 13.18 -5.30 -1.46
N LEU A 91 11.85 -5.31 -1.63
CA LEU A 91 10.89 -4.79 -0.64
C LEU A 91 10.93 -5.55 0.69
N TRP A 92 11.37 -6.81 0.68
CA TRP A 92 11.49 -7.66 1.87
C TRP A 92 12.68 -7.31 2.77
N GLU A 93 13.66 -6.56 2.28
CA GLU A 93 14.76 -6.02 3.13
C GLU A 93 14.26 -4.85 4.01
N GLY A 94 12.99 -4.46 3.87
CA GLY A 94 12.42 -3.29 4.53
C GLY A 94 12.81 -1.99 3.81
N GLY A 95 12.58 -0.86 4.48
CA GLY A 95 12.85 0.47 3.91
C GLY A 95 11.71 0.99 3.03
N MET A 96 10.71 1.58 3.69
CA MET A 96 9.56 2.23 3.06
C MET A 96 9.35 3.61 3.68
N SER A 97 9.10 4.62 2.85
CA SER A 97 8.79 5.97 3.29
C SER A 97 7.28 6.17 3.36
N PHE A 98 6.77 6.61 4.51
CA PHE A 98 5.37 7.00 4.62
C PHE A 98 5.04 8.17 3.68
N HIS A 99 5.86 9.22 3.67
CA HIS A 99 5.67 10.39 2.80
C HIS A 99 5.70 10.00 1.32
N GLY A 100 6.64 9.14 0.93
CA GLY A 100 6.68 8.60 -0.42
C GLY A 100 5.43 7.81 -0.76
N GLY A 101 4.94 6.99 0.17
CA GLY A 101 3.71 6.21 -0.01
C GLY A 101 2.46 7.08 -0.14
N LEU A 102 2.36 8.15 0.65
CA LEU A 102 1.27 9.12 0.57
C LEU A 102 1.29 9.87 -0.77
N ILE A 103 2.45 10.36 -1.21
CA ILE A 103 2.62 10.99 -2.52
C ILE A 103 2.25 10.01 -3.62
N GLY A 104 2.70 8.76 -3.52
CA GLY A 104 2.32 7.67 -4.42
C GLY A 104 0.81 7.48 -4.48
N ALA A 105 0.15 7.32 -3.34
CA ALA A 105 -1.30 7.16 -3.28
C ALA A 105 -2.05 8.32 -3.94
N VAL A 106 -1.64 9.56 -3.68
CA VAL A 106 -2.21 10.76 -4.33
C VAL A 106 -2.02 10.70 -5.84
N ILE A 107 -0.81 10.39 -6.33
CA ILE A 107 -0.54 10.24 -7.77
C ILE A 107 -1.40 9.12 -8.37
N GLY A 108 -1.55 7.99 -7.68
CA GLY A 108 -2.40 6.87 -8.11
C GLY A 108 -3.87 7.26 -8.23
N SER A 109 -4.39 8.01 -7.25
CA SER A 109 -5.75 8.55 -7.29
C SER A 109 -5.93 9.56 -8.44
N VAL A 110 -4.97 10.46 -8.68
CA VAL A 110 -5.01 11.40 -9.83
C VAL A 110 -4.98 10.63 -11.15
N TYR A 111 -4.10 9.63 -11.27
CA TYR A 111 -3.99 8.78 -12.45
C TYR A 111 -5.30 8.04 -12.72
N PHE A 112 -5.91 7.46 -11.68
CA PHE A 112 -7.19 6.76 -11.79
C PHE A 112 -8.31 7.70 -12.23
N SER A 113 -8.46 8.85 -11.55
CA SER A 113 -9.49 9.86 -11.89
C SER A 113 -9.39 10.29 -13.36
N ARG A 114 -8.17 10.57 -13.84
CA ARG A 114 -7.95 10.93 -15.26
C ARG A 114 -8.29 9.80 -16.23
N LYS A 115 -7.94 8.56 -15.88
CA LYS A 115 -8.17 7.38 -16.74
C LYS A 115 -9.65 7.02 -16.86
N TYR A 116 -10.41 7.19 -15.79
CA TYR A 116 -11.82 6.83 -15.71
C TYR A 116 -12.77 8.04 -15.80
N GLN A 117 -12.23 9.23 -16.08
CA GLN A 117 -12.98 10.49 -16.19
C GLN A 117 -13.85 10.80 -14.97
N THR A 118 -13.39 10.41 -13.78
CA THR A 118 -14.06 10.73 -12.51
C THR A 118 -13.41 11.96 -11.87
N ILE A 119 -14.13 12.60 -10.95
CA ILE A 119 -13.55 13.66 -10.12
C ILE A 119 -12.51 13.02 -9.17
N PHE A 120 -11.41 13.75 -8.92
CA PHE A 120 -10.39 13.38 -7.93
C PHE A 120 -10.86 13.66 -6.52
#